data_AF-A0A3B8XLU4-F1
#
_entry.id   AF-A0A3B8XLU4-F1
#
_cell.length_a   1.000
_cell.length_b   1.000
_cell.length_c   1.000
_cell.angle_alpha   90.00
_cell.angle_beta   90.00
_cell.angle_gamma   90.00
#
_symmetry.space_group_name_H-M   'P 1'
#
loop_
_entity.id
_entity.type
_entity.pdbx_description
1 polymer ?
#
loop_
_entity_poly.entity_id
_entity_poly.type
_entity_poly.pdbx_seq_one_letter_code
_entity_poly.pdbx_strand_id
1 'polypeptide(L)'
;AALHFYRDLFGLEVFSPPGLPNKFLRAGEGGDGVPEMIVLVPHPLSATEFPREKARRVLHHLAFRIDATEYEELQARFAAEGLQVRSGIHPVLKGVRTFYVDDPDGNECEVISPDRSTAVAQ
;
A
#
# COMPACT_ATOMS: atom_id res chain seq x y z
N ALA A 1 1.59 -7.45 12.46
CA ALA A 1 2.46 -6.63 11.60
C ALA A 1 1.67 -6.06 10.41
N ALA A 2 1.16 -6.88 9.48
CA ALA A 2 0.40 -6.40 8.32
C ALA A 2 -0.77 -5.46 8.68
N LEU A 3 -1.55 -5.78 9.71
CA LEU A 3 -2.65 -4.90 10.14
C LEU A 3 -2.17 -3.50 10.55
N HIS A 4 -1.04 -3.38 11.24
CA HIS A 4 -0.45 -2.09 11.60
C HIS A 4 0.00 -1.33 10.35
N PHE A 5 0.67 -2.01 9.42
CA PHE A 5 1.12 -1.42 8.16
C PHE A 5 -0.04 -0.83 7.35
N TYR A 6 -1.13 -1.58 7.14
CA TYR A 6 -2.25 -1.11 6.34
C TYR A 6 -3.19 -0.15 7.09
N ARG A 7 -3.47 -0.39 8.37
CA ARG A 7 -4.40 0.46 9.14
C ARG A 7 -3.72 1.73 9.67
N ASP A 8 -2.56 1.60 10.29
CA ASP A 8 -1.96 2.68 11.05
C ASP A 8 -1.00 3.52 10.20
N LEU A 9 -0.23 2.88 9.31
CA LEU A 9 0.70 3.61 8.44
C LEU A 9 0.00 4.11 7.17
N PHE A 10 -0.68 3.23 6.45
CA PHE A 10 -1.46 3.62 5.27
C PHE A 10 -2.78 4.35 5.62
N GLY A 11 -3.29 4.21 6.84
CA GLY A 11 -4.52 4.87 7.25
C GLY A 11 -5.81 4.19 6.77
N LEU A 12 -5.76 2.94 6.30
CA LEU A 12 -6.94 2.27 5.77
C LEU A 12 -7.96 1.95 6.87
N GLU A 13 -9.24 2.22 6.59
CA GLU A 13 -10.34 1.96 7.51
C GLU A 13 -10.62 0.45 7.61
N VAL A 14 -10.57 -0.12 8.81
CA VAL A 14 -11.04 -1.48 9.08
C VAL A 14 -12.55 -1.46 9.31
N PHE A 15 -13.31 -2.16 8.48
CA PHE A 15 -14.78 -2.25 8.63
C PHE A 15 -15.28 -3.67 8.94
N SER A 16 -14.39 -4.65 9.01
CA SER A 16 -14.73 -6.00 9.50
C SER A 16 -14.97 -5.99 11.02
N PRO A 17 -15.91 -6.81 11.54
CA PRO A 17 -16.13 -6.97 12.98
C PRO A 17 -14.86 -7.43 13.73
N PRO A 18 -14.68 -7.06 15.02
CA PRO A 18 -13.48 -7.41 15.79
C PRO A 18 -13.22 -8.93 15.87
N GLY A 19 -14.28 -9.73 16.00
CA GLY A 19 -14.21 -11.19 16.14
C GLY A 19 -13.94 -11.97 14.85
N LEU A 20 -13.97 -11.31 13.68
CA LEU A 20 -13.63 -11.98 12.42
C LEU A 20 -12.10 -12.11 12.30
N PRO A 21 -11.54 -13.32 12.08
CA PRO A 21 -10.09 -13.49 11.94
C PRO A 21 -9.50 -12.69 10.78
N ASN A 22 -10.21 -12.68 9.64
CA ASN A 22 -9.86 -11.89 8.46
C ASN A 22 -10.16 -10.43 8.72
N LYS A 23 -9.27 -9.54 8.26
CA LYS A 23 -9.48 -8.10 8.37
C LYS A 23 -9.75 -7.51 6.99
N PHE A 24 -10.89 -6.85 6.88
CA PHE A 24 -11.30 -6.17 5.66
C PHE A 24 -11.06 -4.68 5.86
N LEU A 25 -10.24 -4.11 4.98
CA LEU A 25 -9.86 -2.71 4.99
C LEU A 25 -10.35 -2.02 3.72
N ARG A 26 -10.92 -0.83 3.83
CA ARG A 26 -11.34 0.00 2.70
C ARG A 26 -10.12 0.67 2.09
N ALA A 27 -9.86 0.39 0.81
CA ALA A 27 -8.80 1.02 0.02
C ALA A 27 -9.33 2.15 -0.88
N GLY A 28 -10.65 2.18 -1.12
CA GLY A 28 -11.33 3.19 -1.90
C GLY A 28 -12.85 2.99 -1.85
N GLU A 29 -13.60 3.97 -2.33
CA GLU A 29 -15.07 3.93 -2.35
C GLU A 29 -15.64 2.79 -3.21
N GLY A 30 -14.92 2.42 -4.28
CA GLY A 30 -15.37 1.42 -5.24
C GLY A 30 -16.64 1.84 -6.00
N GLY A 31 -17.51 0.89 -6.31
CA GLY A 31 -18.70 1.10 -7.13
C GLY A 31 -19.81 0.10 -6.83
N ASP A 32 -21.06 0.47 -7.12
CA ASP A 32 -22.25 -0.38 -6.95
C ASP A 32 -22.40 -1.01 -5.55
N GLY A 33 -22.01 -0.26 -4.52
CA GLY A 33 -22.06 -0.70 -3.12
C GLY A 33 -20.92 -1.64 -2.69
N VAL A 34 -19.93 -1.88 -3.56
CA VAL A 34 -18.75 -2.70 -3.27
C VAL A 34 -17.50 -1.81 -3.22
N PRO A 35 -16.86 -1.66 -2.04
CA PRO A 35 -15.63 -0.89 -1.95
C PRO A 35 -14.43 -1.61 -2.56
N GLU A 36 -13.42 -0.84 -2.93
CA GLU A 36 -12.08 -1.39 -3.15
C GLU A 36 -11.50 -1.80 -1.79
N MET A 37 -10.89 -2.98 -1.71
CA MET A 37 -10.49 -3.57 -0.44
C MET A 37 -9.08 -4.14 -0.47
N ILE A 38 -8.40 -4.00 0.68
CA ILE A 38 -7.32 -4.89 1.08
C ILE A 38 -7.90 -5.85 2.11
N VAL A 39 -7.73 -7.15 1.89
CA VAL A 39 -8.20 -8.19 2.81
C VAL A 39 -7.00 -8.95 3.35
N LEU A 40 -6.79 -8.85 4.65
CA LEU A 40 -5.75 -9.58 5.36
C LEU A 40 -6.33 -10.91 5.84
N VAL A 41 -5.87 -11.99 5.25
CA VAL A 41 -6.26 -13.36 5.59
C VAL A 41 -5.07 -14.05 6.24
N PRO A 42 -5.16 -14.47 7.51
CA PRO A 42 -4.14 -15.31 8.13
C PRO A 42 -3.98 -16.59 7.31
N HIS A 43 -2.76 -16.81 6.80
CA HIS A 43 -2.50 -18.02 6.04
C HIS A 43 -2.49 -19.25 6.99
N PRO A 44 -3.20 -20.36 6.68
CA PRO A 44 -3.24 -21.53 7.56
C PRO A 44 -1.92 -22.31 7.60
N LEU A 45 -1.12 -22.17 6.55
CA LEU A 45 0.18 -22.82 6.37
C LEU A 45 1.34 -21.94 6.85
N SER A 46 2.47 -22.57 7.16
CA SER A 46 3.64 -21.91 7.75
C SER A 46 4.34 -20.97 6.75
N ALA A 47 5.17 -20.05 7.26
CA ALA A 47 5.99 -19.15 6.44
C ALA A 47 6.99 -19.89 5.52
N THR A 48 7.26 -21.18 5.77
CA THR A 48 8.09 -22.03 4.89
C THR A 48 7.39 -22.36 3.57
N GLU A 49 6.05 -22.46 3.60
CA GLU A 49 5.23 -22.75 2.42
C GLU A 49 4.87 -21.46 1.65
N PHE A 50 4.91 -20.31 2.33
CA PHE A 50 4.67 -18.98 1.77
C PHE A 50 5.92 -18.11 1.93
N PRO A 51 6.92 -18.31 1.05
CA PRO A 51 8.21 -17.64 1.18
C PRO A 51 8.07 -16.14 0.98
N ARG A 52 8.73 -15.40 1.87
CA ARG A 52 8.78 -13.93 1.80
C ARG A 52 9.84 -13.40 0.83
N GLU A 53 10.71 -14.25 0.29
CA GLU A 53 11.79 -13.83 -0.61
C GLU A 53 11.24 -13.32 -1.95
N LYS A 54 11.66 -12.12 -2.38
CA LYS A 54 11.12 -11.43 -3.58
C LYS A 54 11.09 -12.29 -4.84
N ALA A 55 12.12 -13.09 -5.08
CA ALA A 55 12.22 -13.96 -6.27
C ALA A 55 11.20 -15.12 -6.30
N ARG A 56 10.57 -15.45 -5.17
CA ARG A 56 9.62 -16.57 -5.04
C ARG A 56 8.18 -16.11 -4.87
N ARG A 57 7.92 -14.79 -4.92
CA ARG A 57 6.58 -14.21 -4.79
C ARG A 57 5.82 -14.36 -6.11
N VAL A 58 4.52 -14.65 -6.02
CA VAL A 58 3.61 -14.72 -7.18
C VAL A 58 2.99 -13.36 -7.52
N LEU A 59 2.87 -12.47 -6.53
CA LEU A 59 2.50 -11.08 -6.71
C LEU A 59 3.78 -10.22 -6.74
N HIS A 60 3.97 -9.44 -7.79
CA HIS A 60 5.13 -8.54 -7.90
C HIS A 60 4.94 -7.29 -7.04
N HIS A 61 3.87 -6.51 -7.27
CA HIS A 61 3.47 -5.39 -6.43
C HIS A 61 1.98 -5.07 -6.56
N LEU A 62 1.48 -4.22 -5.67
CA LEU A 62 0.18 -3.56 -5.75
C LEU A 62 0.35 -2.04 -5.54
N ALA A 63 -0.47 -1.23 -6.21
CA ALA A 63 -0.33 0.22 -6.20
C ALA A 63 -1.51 0.92 -5.52
N PHE A 64 -1.23 1.90 -4.67
CA PHE A 64 -2.19 2.78 -4.03
C PHE A 64 -2.09 4.18 -4.61
N ARG A 65 -3.22 4.69 -5.11
CA ARG A 65 -3.34 6.11 -5.45
C ARG A 65 -3.68 6.91 -4.19
N ILE A 66 -2.92 7.98 -3.95
CA ILE A 66 -3.18 8.93 -2.84
C ILE A 66 -3.33 10.36 -3.37
N ASP A 67 -3.79 11.29 -2.53
CA ASP A 67 -3.72 12.71 -2.89
C ASP A 67 -2.28 13.19 -2.89
N ALA A 68 -1.98 14.14 -3.77
CA ALA A 68 -0.69 14.77 -3.83
C ALA A 68 -0.31 15.53 -2.55
N THR A 69 -1.28 16.01 -1.76
CA THR A 69 -0.99 16.66 -0.47
C THR A 69 -0.57 15.67 0.62
N GLU A 70 -0.79 14.37 0.44
CA GLU A 70 -0.51 13.33 1.46
C GLU A 70 0.83 12.62 1.24
N TYR A 71 1.43 12.79 0.06
CA TYR A 71 2.56 11.98 -0.38
C TYR A 71 3.80 12.15 0.51
N GLU A 72 4.23 13.37 0.79
CA GLU A 72 5.41 13.65 1.61
C GLU A 72 5.20 13.17 3.05
N GLU A 73 4.00 13.37 3.60
CA GLU A 73 3.68 12.94 4.95
C GLU A 73 3.70 11.41 5.04
N LEU A 74 3.05 10.71 4.10
CA LEU A 74 3.02 9.26 4.09
C LEU A 74 4.43 8.67 3.88
N GLN A 75 5.21 9.28 3.00
CA GLN A 75 6.59 8.90 2.77
C GLN A 75 7.45 9.05 4.04
N ALA A 76 7.32 10.20 4.73
CA ALA A 76 8.03 10.46 5.98
C ALA A 76 7.58 9.51 7.10
N ARG A 77 6.28 9.18 7.17
CA ARG A 77 5.73 8.22 8.13
C ARG A 77 6.36 6.85 7.98
N PHE A 78 6.46 6.33 6.75
CA PHE A 78 7.12 5.05 6.50
C PHE A 78 8.61 5.08 6.84
N ALA A 79 9.31 6.16 6.50
CA ALA A 79 10.73 6.31 6.85
C ALA A 79 10.94 6.39 8.37
N ALA A 80 10.05 7.06 9.10
CA ALA A 80 10.08 7.15 10.56
C ALA A 80 9.84 5.79 11.24
N GLU A 81 9.04 4.92 10.62
CA GLU A 81 8.84 3.52 11.04
C GLU A 81 10.05 2.62 10.70
N GLY A 82 11.10 3.18 10.08
CA GLY A 82 12.31 2.46 9.70
C GLY A 82 12.15 1.62 8.43
N LEU A 83 11.09 1.81 7.66
CA LEU A 83 10.91 1.12 6.38
C LEU A 83 11.80 1.74 5.30
N GLN A 84 12.32 0.88 4.42
CA GLN A 84 13.09 1.32 3.26
C GLN A 84 12.16 1.90 2.18
N VAL A 85 12.06 3.22 2.15
CA VAL A 85 11.36 3.95 1.08
C VAL A 85 12.25 4.03 -0.16
N ARG A 86 11.74 3.57 -1.30
CA ARG A 86 12.43 3.59 -2.59
C ARG A 86 11.68 4.50 -3.56
N SER A 87 12.21 5.70 -3.83
CA SER A 87 11.56 6.64 -4.76
C SER A 87 11.90 6.33 -6.21
N GLY A 88 11.00 6.66 -7.14
CA GLY A 88 11.23 6.47 -8.58
C GLY A 88 10.43 7.44 -9.44
N ILE A 89 10.74 7.42 -10.74
CA ILE A 89 9.91 8.04 -11.77
C ILE A 89 9.02 6.95 -12.34
N HIS A 90 7.71 7.19 -12.37
CA HIS A 90 6.80 6.22 -12.95
C HIS A 90 7.04 6.10 -14.47
N PRO A 91 7.23 4.89 -15.02
CA PRO A 91 7.75 4.72 -16.38
C PRO A 91 6.75 5.03 -17.50
N VAL A 92 5.44 5.02 -17.19
CA VAL A 92 4.36 5.15 -18.19
C VAL A 92 3.62 6.49 -18.07
N LEU A 93 3.07 6.76 -16.88
CA LEU A 93 2.34 8.00 -16.59
C LEU A 93 3.31 9.18 -16.41
N LYS A 94 3.06 10.27 -17.14
CA LYS A 94 3.75 11.55 -16.96
C LYS A 94 3.02 12.38 -15.89
N GLY A 95 3.75 13.27 -15.22
CA GLY A 95 3.16 14.16 -14.21
C GLY A 95 2.67 13.41 -12.96
N VAL A 96 3.26 12.25 -12.68
CA VAL A 96 3.04 11.49 -11.45
C VAL A 96 4.37 11.18 -10.80
N ARG A 97 4.34 11.05 -9.48
CA ARG A 97 5.46 10.61 -8.64
C ARG A 97 5.11 9.31 -7.95
N THR A 98 6.13 8.52 -7.67
CA THR A 98 5.95 7.21 -7.04
C THR A 98 7.06 6.88 -6.05
N PHE A 99 6.70 6.17 -4.99
CA PHE A 99 7.65 5.47 -4.14
C PHE A 99 7.15 4.07 -3.81
N TYR A 100 8.06 3.20 -3.40
CA TYR A 100 7.79 1.82 -3.04
C TYR A 100 8.22 1.54 -1.60
N VAL A 101 7.43 0.75 -0.89
CA VAL A 101 7.72 0.18 0.43
C VAL A 101 7.27 -1.29 0.43
N ASP A 102 7.96 -2.15 1.18
CA ASP A 102 7.51 -3.55 1.33
C ASP A 102 6.65 -3.66 2.60
N ASP A 103 5.55 -4.41 2.50
CA ASP A 103 4.78 -4.79 3.68
C ASP A 103 5.55 -5.83 4.53
N PRO A 104 5.08 -6.17 5.74
CA PRO A 104 5.77 -7.12 6.62
C PRO A 104 5.87 -8.56 6.11
N ASP A 105 5.06 -8.95 5.12
CA ASP A 105 5.12 -10.24 4.44
C ASP A 105 5.94 -10.17 3.14
N GLY A 106 6.44 -8.97 2.82
CA GLY A 106 7.29 -8.67 1.69
C GLY A 106 6.55 -8.18 0.46
N ASN A 107 5.23 -8.03 0.45
CA ASN A 107 4.55 -7.52 -0.75
C ASN A 107 5.02 -6.09 -1.04
N GLU A 108 5.50 -5.84 -2.27
CA GLU A 108 5.90 -4.50 -2.67
C GLU A 108 4.65 -3.66 -2.90
N CYS A 109 4.54 -2.56 -2.16
CA CYS A 109 3.45 -1.60 -2.25
C CYS A 109 3.98 -0.33 -2.91
N GLU A 110 3.43 -0.02 -4.08
CA GLU A 110 3.65 1.25 -4.76
C GLU A 110 2.69 2.31 -4.23
N VAL A 111 3.17 3.52 -4.01
CA VAL A 111 2.36 4.70 -3.72
C VAL A 111 2.50 5.66 -4.88
N ILE A 112 1.40 5.89 -5.59
CA ILE A 112 1.36 6.75 -6.76
C ILE A 112 0.50 7.99 -6.50
N SER A 113 1.00 9.14 -6.95
CA SER A 113 0.35 10.44 -6.75
C SER A 113 0.58 11.34 -7.96
N PRO A 114 -0.34 12.26 -8.29
CA PRO A 114 -0.04 13.39 -9.16
C PRO A 114 1.20 14.14 -8.67
N ASP A 115 2.05 14.58 -9.59
CA ASP A 115 3.22 15.40 -9.31
C ASP A 115 2.89 16.89 -9.48
N ARG A 116 2.59 17.57 -8.37
CA ARG A 116 2.26 19.00 -8.38
C ARG A 116 3.46 19.90 -8.70
N SER A 117 4.70 19.40 -8.75
CA SER A 117 5.82 20.20 -9.26
C SER A 117 5.66 20.53 -10.76
N THR A 118 4.80 19.78 -11.47
CA THR A 118 4.48 20.01 -12.89
C THR A 118 3.19 20.79 -13.13
N ALA A 119 2.43 21.12 -12.07
CA ALA A 119 1.13 21.79 -12.16
C ALA A 119 1.21 23.32 -12.35
N VAL A 120 2.42 23.88 -12.47
CA VAL A 120 2.62 25.31 -12.83
C VAL A 120 2.91 25.41 -14.33
N ALA A 121 1.93 25.03 -15.16
CA ALA A 121 1.85 25.42 -16.57
C ALA A 121 0.46 25.08 -17.11
N GLN A 122 -0.52 25.93 -16.81
CA GLN A 122 -1.67 26.24 -17.68
C GLN A 122 -2.34 27.52 -17.22
#